data_AF-A0A1G8DIL2-F1
#
_entry.id   AF-A0A1G8DIL2-F1
#
_cell.length_a   1.000
_cell.length_b   1.000
_cell.length_c   1.000
_cell.angle_alpha   90.00
_cell.angle_beta   90.00
_cell.angle_gamma   90.00
#
_symmetry.space_group_name_H-M   'P 1'
#
loop_
_entity.id
_entity.type
_entity.pdbx_description
1 polymer ?
#
loop_
_entity_poly.entity_id
_entity_poly.type
_entity_poly.pdbx_seq_one_letter_code
_entity_poly.pdbx_strand_id
1 'polypeptide(L)'
;MLKQSLGAACVLAVLTGCAGKPENPVDHITYRNEPLVKQVEKDMSKSTVLELGGPPSSEITRTVHPGSCNNYVLNRDGKEQPYYVAFNSADRVDSKGFLTCEQMEINERERARGHGI
;
A
#
# COMPACT_ATOMS: atom_id res chain seq x y z
N MET A 1 -51.89 23.43 38.04
CA MET A 1 -51.00 23.89 36.95
C MET A 1 -49.67 23.19 37.12
N LEU A 2 -49.41 22.19 36.26
CA LEU A 2 -48.33 21.21 36.39
C LEU A 2 -47.05 21.79 35.75
N LYS A 3 -46.05 22.13 36.56
CA LYS A 3 -44.71 22.52 36.09
C LYS A 3 -43.88 21.25 35.88
N GLN A 4 -43.70 20.84 34.63
CA GLN A 4 -42.74 19.80 34.27
C GLN A 4 -41.79 20.35 33.21
N SER A 5 -40.59 20.67 33.66
CA SER A 5 -39.45 21.06 32.83
C SER A 5 -39.02 19.85 32.01
N LEU A 6 -39.21 19.89 30.69
CA LEU A 6 -38.62 18.92 29.78
C LEU A 6 -37.09 19.14 29.75
N GLY A 7 -36.35 18.29 30.45
CA GLY A 7 -34.93 18.13 30.25
C GLY A 7 -34.67 17.39 28.94
N ALA A 8 -34.16 18.10 27.93
CA ALA A 8 -33.67 17.48 26.71
C ALA A 8 -32.37 16.73 27.01
N ALA A 9 -32.43 15.40 27.04
CA ALA A 9 -31.25 14.55 27.12
C ALA A 9 -30.62 14.42 25.72
N CYS A 10 -29.56 15.20 25.45
CA CYS A 10 -28.72 15.02 24.27
C CYS A 10 -27.90 13.73 24.42
N VAL A 11 -28.30 12.67 23.72
CA VAL A 11 -27.50 11.45 23.58
C VAL A 11 -26.32 11.77 22.65
N LEU A 12 -25.13 11.92 23.22
CA LEU A 12 -23.89 12.09 22.47
C LEU A 12 -23.57 10.76 21.76
N ALA A 13 -23.77 10.72 20.45
CA ALA A 13 -23.25 9.65 19.60
C ALA A 13 -21.71 9.77 19.55
N VAL A 14 -21.01 8.91 20.28
CA VAL A 14 -19.56 8.76 20.14
C VAL A 14 -19.30 8.04 18.81
N LEU A 15 -18.93 8.81 17.78
CA LEU A 15 -18.32 8.25 16.59
C LEU A 15 -16.95 7.71 16.99
N THR A 16 -16.87 6.41 17.28
CA THR A 16 -15.58 5.70 17.34
C THR A 16 -15.02 5.68 15.92
N GLY A 17 -14.30 6.73 15.54
CA GLY A 17 -13.51 6.72 14.31
C GLY A 17 -12.50 5.60 14.42
N CYS A 18 -12.57 4.62 13.52
CA CYS A 18 -11.52 3.64 13.30
C CYS A 18 -10.28 4.36 12.74
N ALA A 19 -9.60 5.14 13.57
CA ALA A 19 -8.28 5.66 13.29
C ALA A 19 -7.32 4.47 13.45
N GLY A 20 -7.27 3.62 12.42
CA GLY A 20 -6.18 2.67 12.26
C GLY A 20 -4.90 3.47 12.30
N LYS A 21 -4.13 3.33 13.39
CA LYS A 21 -2.83 3.97 13.55
C LYS A 21 -1.98 3.48 12.38
N PRO A 22 -1.58 4.33 11.41
CA PRO A 22 -0.55 3.92 10.49
C PRO A 22 0.72 3.87 11.33
N GLU A 23 1.15 2.67 11.71
CA GLU A 23 2.37 2.48 12.51
C GLU A 23 3.63 2.97 11.76
N ASN A 24 3.50 3.33 10.49
CA ASN A 24 4.42 4.19 9.76
C ASN A 24 3.64 5.06 8.77
N PRO A 25 3.48 6.38 8.99
CA PRO A 25 3.04 7.27 7.93
C PRO A 25 4.11 7.25 6.84
N VAL A 26 3.77 6.66 5.69
CA VAL A 26 4.67 6.60 4.54
C VAL A 26 4.98 8.04 4.10
N ASP A 27 6.27 8.39 4.13
CA ASP A 27 6.71 9.71 3.67
C ASP A 27 6.82 9.72 2.14
N HIS A 28 5.67 9.87 1.49
CA HIS A 28 5.58 10.00 0.04
C HIS A 28 6.41 11.18 -0.49
N ILE A 29 6.67 12.22 0.33
CA ILE A 29 7.40 13.41 -0.09
C ILE A 29 8.90 13.14 -0.18
N THR A 30 9.46 12.44 0.80
CA THR A 30 10.88 12.09 0.84
C THR A 30 11.29 11.27 -0.39
N TYR A 31 10.47 10.29 -0.79
CA TYR A 31 10.80 9.37 -1.88
C TYR A 31 10.18 9.71 -3.24
N ARG A 32 9.42 10.82 -3.38
CA ARG A 32 8.70 11.17 -4.62
C ARG A 32 9.58 11.27 -5.88
N ASN A 33 10.87 11.49 -5.69
CA ASN A 33 11.83 11.66 -6.78
C ASN A 33 12.64 10.39 -7.08
N GLU A 34 12.48 9.33 -6.30
CA GLU A 34 13.11 8.04 -6.60
C GLU A 34 12.59 7.51 -7.95
N PRO A 35 13.46 6.95 -8.82
CA PRO A 35 13.05 6.50 -10.16
C PRO A 35 11.85 5.54 -10.14
N LEU A 36 11.86 4.56 -9.23
CA LEU A 36 10.77 3.60 -9.05
C LEU A 36 9.45 4.25 -8.63
N VAL A 37 9.52 5.32 -7.83
CA VAL A 37 8.32 6.04 -7.37
C VAL A 37 7.80 6.96 -8.47
N LYS A 38 8.69 7.68 -9.14
CA LYS A 38 8.36 8.76 -10.07
C LYS A 38 8.05 8.29 -11.50
N GLN A 39 8.75 7.26 -11.98
CA GLN A 39 8.79 6.94 -13.41
C GLN A 39 8.12 5.61 -13.75
N VAL A 40 8.06 4.66 -12.81
CA VAL A 40 7.37 3.39 -13.06
C VAL A 40 5.88 3.64 -13.10
N GLU A 41 5.25 3.28 -14.21
CA GLU A 41 3.80 3.45 -14.41
C GLU A 41 3.11 2.10 -14.60
N LYS A 42 1.78 2.10 -14.47
CA LYS A 42 0.97 0.93 -14.81
C LYS A 42 1.22 0.54 -16.27
N ASP A 43 1.23 -0.76 -16.53
CA ASP A 43 1.53 -1.38 -17.82
C ASP A 43 2.97 -1.16 -18.31
N MET A 44 3.89 -0.67 -17.49
CA MET A 44 5.31 -0.66 -17.86
C MET A 44 5.87 -2.10 -17.87
N SER A 45 6.83 -2.39 -18.75
CA SER A 45 7.45 -3.74 -18.80
C SER A 45 8.38 -3.97 -17.60
N LYS A 46 8.49 -5.23 -17.15
CA LYS A 46 9.47 -5.63 -16.13
C LYS A 46 10.89 -5.22 -16.49
N SER A 47 11.27 -5.35 -17.77
CA SER A 47 12.60 -4.92 -18.24
C SER A 47 12.85 -3.42 -18.02
N THR A 48 11.88 -2.56 -18.34
CA THR A 48 11.97 -1.12 -18.11
C THR A 48 12.03 -0.78 -16.63
N VAL A 49 11.32 -1.51 -15.77
CA VAL A 49 11.43 -1.32 -14.31
C VAL A 49 12.83 -1.65 -13.81
N LEU A 50 13.44 -2.73 -14.31
CA LEU A 50 14.82 -3.11 -13.96
C LEU A 50 15.84 -2.07 -14.46
N GLU A 51 15.60 -1.46 -15.63
CA GLU A 51 16.42 -0.36 -16.14
C GLU A 51 16.33 0.89 -15.25
N LEU A 52 15.13 1.20 -14.74
CA LEU A 52 14.89 2.36 -13.88
C LEU A 52 15.36 2.16 -12.43
N GLY A 53 15.14 0.98 -11.87
CA GLY A 53 15.35 0.68 -10.45
C GLY A 53 16.60 -0.13 -10.13
N GLY A 54 17.27 -0.68 -11.13
CA GLY A 54 18.33 -1.66 -10.94
C GLY A 54 17.80 -3.04 -10.49
N PRO A 55 18.69 -3.93 -10.03
CA PRO A 55 18.30 -5.25 -9.57
C PRO A 55 17.45 -5.15 -8.29
N PRO A 56 16.37 -5.96 -8.17
CA PRO A 56 15.57 -5.99 -6.95
C PRO A 56 16.35 -6.65 -5.81
N SER A 57 15.97 -6.32 -4.57
CA SER A 57 16.54 -6.98 -3.38
C SER A 57 16.08 -8.43 -3.26
N SER A 58 14.85 -8.72 -3.69
CA SER A 58 14.33 -10.06 -3.88
C SER A 58 13.18 -10.06 -4.87
N GLU A 59 12.83 -11.23 -5.38
CA GLU A 59 11.65 -11.45 -6.22
C GLU A 59 10.85 -12.62 -5.68
N ILE A 60 9.52 -12.50 -5.69
CA ILE A 60 8.61 -13.60 -5.39
C ILE A 60 7.64 -13.84 -6.55
N THR A 61 7.22 -15.10 -6.70
CA THR A 61 6.01 -15.41 -7.49
C THR A 61 4.78 -15.08 -6.67
N ARG A 62 3.82 -14.38 -7.26
CA ARG A 62 2.58 -13.99 -6.59
C ARG A 62 1.64 -15.18 -6.43
N THR A 63 0.87 -15.19 -5.34
CA THR A 63 -0.04 -16.29 -4.98
C THR A 63 -1.51 -15.91 -5.05
N VAL A 64 -1.84 -14.64 -4.82
CA VAL A 64 -3.23 -14.15 -4.92
C VAL A 64 -3.60 -13.82 -6.37
N HIS A 65 -2.67 -13.25 -7.13
CA HIS A 65 -2.82 -12.93 -8.55
C HIS A 65 -1.67 -13.53 -9.37
N PRO A 66 -1.87 -13.90 -10.65
CA PRO A 66 -0.79 -14.38 -11.51
C PRO A 66 0.28 -13.31 -11.74
N GLY A 67 1.55 -13.70 -11.72
CA GLY A 67 2.69 -12.84 -12.04
C GLY A 67 3.79 -12.90 -10.97
N SER A 68 4.61 -11.85 -10.93
CA SER A 68 5.76 -11.73 -10.02
C SER A 68 5.71 -10.41 -9.26
N CYS A 69 6.49 -10.31 -8.18
CA CYS A 69 6.67 -9.06 -7.45
C CYS A 69 8.13 -8.88 -7.07
N ASN A 70 8.66 -7.69 -7.35
CA ASN A 70 10.01 -7.29 -7.01
C ASN A 70 10.01 -6.43 -5.74
N ASN A 71 10.84 -6.81 -4.78
CA ASN A 71 11.16 -5.98 -3.61
C ASN A 71 12.33 -5.05 -3.93
N TYR A 72 12.25 -3.84 -3.40
CA TYR A 72 13.30 -2.83 -3.41
C TYR A 72 13.42 -2.19 -2.03
N VAL A 73 14.58 -1.61 -1.76
CA VAL A 73 14.82 -0.75 -0.61
C VAL A 73 15.20 0.62 -1.15
N LEU A 74 14.29 1.58 -1.05
CA LEU A 74 14.59 2.97 -1.38
C LEU A 74 15.49 3.53 -0.28
N ASN A 75 16.52 4.26 -0.65
CA ASN A 75 17.39 4.93 0.30
C ASN A 75 17.48 6.42 -0.03
N ARG A 76 17.01 7.27 0.88
CA ARG A 76 17.13 8.72 0.76
C ARG A 76 17.73 9.29 2.02
N ASP A 77 18.92 9.87 1.91
CA ASP A 77 19.65 10.50 3.02
C ASP A 77 19.80 9.55 4.24
N GLY A 78 20.08 8.26 3.97
CA GLY A 78 20.25 7.23 4.99
C GLY A 78 18.95 6.67 5.57
N LYS A 79 17.79 7.14 5.11
CA LYS A 79 16.48 6.56 5.46
C LYS A 79 16.13 5.48 4.44
N GLU A 80 15.96 4.27 4.96
CA GLU A 80 15.53 3.13 4.16
C GLU A 80 14.00 3.00 4.18
N GLN A 81 13.43 2.63 3.05
CA GLN A 81 12.00 2.40 2.90
C GLN A 81 11.74 1.24 1.95
N PRO A 82 11.09 0.16 2.41
CA PRO A 82 10.63 -0.91 1.54
C PRO A 82 9.68 -0.38 0.46
N TYR A 83 9.87 -0.90 -0.75
CA TYR A 83 9.04 -0.58 -1.90
C TYR A 83 8.87 -1.81 -2.79
N TYR A 84 7.66 -2.08 -3.24
CA TYR A 84 7.38 -3.17 -4.16
C TYR A 84 6.96 -2.64 -5.53
N VAL A 85 7.25 -3.43 -6.55
CA VAL A 85 6.63 -3.32 -7.88
C VAL A 85 6.12 -4.71 -8.27
N ALA A 86 4.81 -4.83 -8.44
CA ALA A 86 4.16 -6.08 -8.85
C ALA A 86 3.88 -6.06 -10.35
N PHE A 87 3.99 -7.25 -10.93
CA PHE A 87 3.75 -7.52 -12.34
C PHE A 87 2.63 -8.55 -12.46
N ASN A 88 1.85 -8.43 -13.53
CA ASN A 88 0.89 -9.44 -13.93
C ASN A 88 1.58 -10.59 -14.71
N SER A 89 0.80 -11.56 -15.19
CA SER A 89 1.29 -12.70 -15.97
C SER A 89 1.93 -12.36 -17.32
N ALA A 90 1.80 -11.13 -17.81
CA ALA A 90 2.44 -10.64 -19.02
C ALA A 90 3.72 -9.82 -18.74
N ASP A 91 4.24 -9.89 -17.51
CA ASP A 91 5.38 -9.10 -17.04
C ASP A 91 5.17 -7.58 -17.19
N ARG A 92 3.93 -7.14 -16.98
CA ARG A 92 3.53 -5.72 -16.99
C ARG A 92 3.15 -5.26 -15.59
N VAL A 93 3.60 -4.07 -15.22
CA VAL A 93 3.32 -3.47 -13.90
C VAL A 93 1.81 -3.34 -13.70
N ASP A 94 1.29 -3.89 -12.60
CA ASP A 94 -0.12 -3.74 -12.23
C ASP A 94 -0.32 -3.00 -10.91
N SER A 95 0.65 -3.07 -9.99
CA SER A 95 0.68 -2.27 -8.76
C SER A 95 2.09 -1.98 -8.27
N LYS A 96 2.23 -0.93 -7.46
CA LYS A 96 3.48 -0.52 -6.79
C LYS A 96 3.15 0.17 -5.47
N GLY A 97 4.05 0.15 -4.49
CA GLY A 97 3.79 0.84 -3.23
C GLY A 97 4.84 0.64 -2.14
N PHE A 98 4.67 1.38 -1.05
CA PHE A 98 5.61 1.47 0.08
C PHE A 98 5.39 0.35 1.10
N LEU A 99 5.54 -0.90 0.63
CA LEU A 99 5.44 -2.14 1.39
C LEU A 99 6.43 -3.14 0.78
N THR A 100 6.68 -4.26 1.46
CA THR A 100 7.28 -5.43 0.80
C THR A 100 6.24 -6.19 -0.03
N CYS A 101 6.71 -7.03 -0.96
CA CYS A 101 5.85 -7.95 -1.72
C CYS A 101 5.02 -8.87 -0.82
N GLU A 102 5.57 -9.35 0.30
CA GLU A 102 4.89 -10.21 1.26
C GLU A 102 3.78 -9.46 1.99
N GLN A 103 4.03 -8.23 2.41
CA GLN A 103 3.02 -7.36 3.03
C GLN A 103 1.89 -7.03 2.05
N MET A 104 2.24 -6.78 0.78
CA MET A 104 1.27 -6.60 -0.29
C MET A 104 0.39 -7.85 -0.47
N GLU A 105 0.98 -9.05 -0.58
CA GLU A 105 0.25 -10.33 -0.70
C GLU A 105 -0.67 -10.60 0.50
N ILE A 106 -0.23 -10.30 1.72
CA ILE A 106 -1.08 -10.40 2.92
C ILE A 106 -2.30 -9.47 2.76
N ASN A 107 -2.09 -8.21 2.39
CA ASN A 107 -3.16 -7.25 2.20
C ASN A 107 -4.13 -7.66 1.09
N GLU A 108 -3.62 -8.16 -0.05
CA GLU A 108 -4.45 -8.67 -1.15
C GLU A 108 -5.30 -9.87 -0.68
N ARG A 109 -4.71 -10.79 0.08
CA ARG A 109 -5.41 -11.95 0.62
C ARG A 109 -6.51 -11.59 1.61
N GLU A 110 -6.24 -10.65 2.52
CA GLU A 110 -7.26 -10.15 3.45
C GLU A 110 -8.40 -9.44 2.71
N ARG A 111 -8.08 -8.70 1.65
CA ARG A 111 -9.10 -8.09 0.78
C ARG A 111 -9.92 -9.16 0.06
N ALA A 112 -9.31 -10.19 -0.51
CA ALA A 112 -10.04 -11.28 -1.15
C ALA A 112 -11.00 -11.98 -0.17
N ARG A 113 -10.54 -12.27 1.06
CA ARG A 113 -11.38 -12.83 2.13
C ARG A 113 -12.56 -11.91 2.50
N GLY A 114 -12.31 -10.62 2.62
CA GLY A 114 -13.35 -9.63 2.93
C GLY A 114 -14.42 -9.47 1.84
N HIS A 115 -14.09 -9.83 0.59
CA HIS A 115 -15.03 -9.79 -0.54
C HIS A 115 -15.71 -11.15 -0.82
N GLY A 116 -15.46 -12.18 -0.01
CA GLY A 116 -16.10 -13.49 -0.14
C GLY A 116 -15.67 -14.29 -1.38
N ILE A 117 -14.44 -14.09 -1.84
CA ILE A 117 -13.82 -14.83 -2.96
C ILE A 117 -13.05 -16.04 -2.42
#